data_AF-A0A6L8LS23-F1
#
_entry.id   AF-A0A6L8LS23-F1
#
_cell.length_a   1.000
_cell.length_b   1.000
_cell.length_c   1.000
_cell.angle_alpha   90.00
_cell.angle_beta   90.00
_cell.angle_gamma   90.00
#
_symmetry.space_group_name_H-M   'P 1'
#
loop_
_entity.id
_entity.type
_entity.pdbx_description
1 polymer ?
#
loop_
_entity_poly.entity_id
_entity_poly.type
_entity_poly.pdbx_seq_one_letter_code
_entity_poly.pdbx_strand_id
1 'polypeptide(L)'
;MNIPNKGSSLKLLCLASLPVILIGCGGGSSSSGPEFVAKKDAFDVLEARQVTLKGLSVGGDLYTEIDWGDGTVEEIRYSYDHYSHDYDGSYTGEILLTSHCYEPCKTTIDISGNVKIDTSGLTNASPTRLKVEQVTEFTGSLSNLPNSVKELDIDAELLEGDLADLPSSLTSLSLRNRNNQGTISGNIASLPSSITYLSLDSTEDFVGSLADLPSSIKSVYIDKNTLSGSLSELSRSIEWLRIGNASLTYQGDELGDLPPNLISLDLYNWTVTGDISALPRTLTHLNIRDGNAVYGTISELPTSLTSLTLGNGFTLTGMYSELPRKLTSLSFGEDVTISGSMGDLPSTLTSFSWDDATPPDQWVTKLPNGLGRILLDSKTETFASDYVDSILSVLDANGLSSSNSHSSLNVHLTGNMMEPATDTGAIDSLTSKGWTVNVKS
;
A
#
# COMPACT_ATOMS: atom_id res chain seq x y z
N MET A 1 18.61 47.81 -57.66
CA MET A 1 20.04 48.02 -57.99
C MET A 1 20.80 47.92 -56.67
N ASN A 2 21.80 47.10 -56.42
CA ASN A 2 22.64 46.21 -57.22
C ASN A 2 23.06 45.07 -56.28
N ILE A 3 23.13 43.85 -56.81
CA ILE A 3 23.89 42.75 -56.22
C ILE A 3 25.35 42.90 -56.68
N PRO A 4 26.35 42.62 -55.83
CA PRO A 4 27.61 42.07 -56.31
C PRO A 4 27.82 40.63 -55.84
N ASN A 5 28.39 39.86 -56.76
CA ASN A 5 28.63 38.43 -56.76
C ASN A 5 29.82 37.96 -55.92
N LYS A 6 29.80 36.65 -55.66
CA LYS A 6 30.84 35.75 -55.12
C LYS A 6 32.28 36.02 -55.58
N GLY A 7 33.20 35.84 -54.61
CA GLY A 7 34.36 34.95 -54.79
C GLY A 7 35.75 35.58 -54.75
N SER A 8 36.42 35.59 -53.58
CA SER A 8 37.85 35.24 -53.43
C SER A 8 38.22 35.01 -51.95
N SER A 9 39.18 34.12 -51.70
CA SER A 9 39.58 33.48 -50.45
C SER A 9 40.13 34.39 -49.34
N LEU A 10 39.79 34.12 -48.07
CA LEU A 10 40.68 34.37 -46.94
C LEU A 10 40.82 33.13 -46.06
N LYS A 11 42.08 32.77 -45.80
CA LYS A 11 42.52 31.67 -44.95
C LYS A 11 42.01 31.84 -43.52
N LEU A 12 41.57 30.72 -42.95
CA LEU A 12 41.26 30.52 -41.55
C LEU A 12 42.46 30.95 -40.67
N LEU A 13 42.28 31.96 -39.83
CA LEU A 13 43.06 32.11 -38.60
C LEU A 13 42.09 32.03 -37.44
N CYS A 14 42.13 30.90 -36.76
CA CYS A 14 41.39 30.62 -35.54
C CYS A 14 42.07 31.40 -34.40
N LEU A 15 41.35 32.33 -33.76
CA LEU A 15 41.62 32.73 -32.39
C LEU A 15 40.30 32.80 -31.65
N ALA A 16 40.28 32.02 -30.58
CA ALA A 16 39.12 31.64 -29.81
C ALA A 16 38.53 32.79 -29.01
N SER A 17 37.21 32.68 -28.80
CA SER A 17 36.50 32.82 -27.52
C SER A 17 35.27 33.76 -27.57
N LEU A 18 34.11 33.11 -27.36
CA LEU A 18 32.74 33.61 -27.11
C LEU A 18 31.86 33.94 -28.34
N PRO A 19 30.93 33.03 -28.73
CA PRO A 19 29.90 33.34 -29.71
C PRO A 19 28.69 34.00 -29.05
N VAL A 20 28.39 35.21 -29.55
CA VAL A 20 27.05 35.78 -29.62
C VAL A 20 26.17 34.86 -30.46
N ILE A 21 24.93 34.65 -29.99
CA ILE A 21 23.88 33.87 -30.63
C ILE A 21 23.64 34.37 -32.07
N LEU A 22 23.87 33.50 -33.05
CA LEU A 22 23.57 33.72 -34.46
C LEU A 22 22.51 32.70 -34.90
N ILE A 23 21.35 33.22 -35.23
CA ILE A 23 20.20 32.51 -35.80
C ILE A 23 20.63 31.94 -37.17
N GLY A 24 20.51 30.63 -37.33
CA GLY A 24 20.79 29.93 -38.59
C GLY A 24 19.67 28.97 -38.95
N CYS A 25 18.97 29.26 -40.06
CA CYS A 25 18.23 28.27 -40.83
C CYS A 25 19.20 27.30 -41.51
N GLY A 26 18.94 25.98 -41.43
CA GLY A 26 19.51 25.00 -42.37
C GLY A 26 19.80 23.62 -41.79
N GLY A 27 18.78 22.75 -41.82
CA GLY A 27 18.79 21.31 -42.14
C GLY A 27 19.93 20.38 -41.73
N GLY A 28 19.57 19.29 -41.04
CA GLY A 28 20.27 18.01 -41.20
C GLY A 28 20.63 17.22 -39.94
N SER A 29 19.69 16.97 -39.02
CA SER A 29 19.71 15.79 -38.15
C SER A 29 18.29 15.52 -37.66
N SER A 30 17.62 14.52 -38.25
CA SER A 30 16.31 14.04 -37.82
C SER A 30 16.45 13.27 -36.50
N SER A 31 16.64 13.99 -35.40
CA SER A 31 16.08 13.58 -34.13
C SER A 31 14.68 14.17 -34.09
N SER A 32 13.68 13.41 -34.55
CA SER A 32 12.29 13.77 -34.31
C SER A 32 12.10 13.85 -32.79
N GLY A 33 12.03 15.08 -32.26
CA GLY A 33 11.50 15.28 -30.91
C GLY A 33 10.10 14.68 -30.83
N PRO A 34 9.61 14.37 -29.61
CA PRO A 34 8.31 13.75 -29.48
C PRO A 34 7.24 14.65 -30.12
N GLU A 35 6.36 14.04 -30.92
CA GLU A 35 5.31 14.75 -31.66
C GLU A 35 4.24 15.23 -30.68
N PHE A 36 3.80 16.49 -30.83
CA PHE A 36 2.69 17.03 -30.04
C PHE A 36 1.38 16.61 -30.70
N VAL A 37 0.56 15.87 -29.95
CA VAL A 37 -0.69 15.30 -30.44
C VAL A 37 -1.85 15.62 -29.48
N ALA A 38 -3.07 15.56 -30.01
CA ALA A 38 -4.30 15.59 -29.22
C ALA A 38 -4.90 14.17 -29.20
N LYS A 39 -4.84 13.51 -28.04
CA LYS A 39 -5.44 12.19 -27.83
C LYS A 39 -6.83 12.37 -27.22
N LYS A 40 -7.82 11.67 -27.78
CA LYS A 40 -9.17 11.64 -27.27
C LYS A 40 -9.44 10.29 -26.60
N ASP A 41 -9.88 10.35 -25.36
CA ASP A 41 -10.43 9.21 -24.62
C ASP A 41 -11.84 9.60 -24.19
N ALA A 42 -12.82 8.70 -24.34
CA ALA A 42 -14.19 8.96 -23.93
C ALA A 42 -14.73 7.77 -23.12
N PHE A 43 -15.56 8.06 -22.13
CA PHE A 43 -16.28 7.03 -21.41
C PHE A 43 -17.73 7.43 -21.11
N ASP A 44 -18.63 6.46 -21.19
CA ASP A 44 -20.04 6.66 -20.83
C ASP A 44 -20.29 6.34 -19.35
N VAL A 45 -21.08 7.20 -18.70
CA VAL A 45 -21.64 6.91 -17.37
C VAL A 45 -23.11 6.52 -17.51
N LEU A 46 -23.52 5.44 -16.84
CA LEU A 46 -24.92 5.02 -16.81
C LEU A 46 -25.76 5.98 -15.96
N GLU A 47 -25.20 6.42 -14.85
CA GLU A 47 -25.81 7.33 -13.90
C GLU A 47 -24.71 8.07 -13.14
N ALA A 48 -24.76 9.39 -13.10
CA ALA A 48 -23.84 10.18 -12.30
C ALA A 48 -24.56 11.36 -11.64
N ARG A 49 -24.22 11.63 -10.38
CA ARG A 49 -24.55 12.89 -9.71
C ARG A 49 -23.33 13.76 -9.46
N GLN A 50 -22.19 13.10 -9.25
CA GLN A 50 -20.90 13.73 -9.12
C GLN A 50 -19.85 12.82 -9.74
N VAL A 51 -19.04 13.36 -10.64
CA VAL A 51 -17.88 12.68 -11.20
C VAL A 51 -16.64 13.44 -10.77
N THR A 52 -15.67 12.72 -10.22
CA THR A 52 -14.35 13.26 -9.87
C THR A 52 -13.29 12.56 -10.71
N LEU A 53 -12.50 13.35 -11.41
CA LEU A 53 -11.38 12.89 -12.21
C LEU A 53 -10.04 13.32 -11.62
N LYS A 54 -9.05 12.42 -11.66
CA LYS A 54 -7.70 12.65 -11.11
C LYS A 54 -6.61 12.17 -12.07
N GLY A 55 -5.40 12.70 -11.89
CA GLY A 55 -4.22 12.19 -12.59
C GLY A 55 -4.22 12.36 -14.11
N LEU A 56 -5.01 13.33 -14.63
CA LEU A 56 -5.27 13.50 -16.06
C LEU A 56 -4.16 14.25 -16.83
N SER A 57 -3.37 15.10 -16.18
CA SER A 57 -2.27 15.86 -16.81
C SER A 57 -0.93 15.49 -16.18
N VAL A 58 0.19 15.86 -16.82
CA VAL A 58 1.56 15.71 -16.30
C VAL A 58 2.27 17.05 -16.05
N GLY A 59 1.56 18.17 -16.21
CA GLY A 59 2.09 19.53 -16.02
C GLY A 59 3.00 20.03 -17.17
N GLY A 60 3.24 21.34 -17.20
CA GLY A 60 3.99 22.03 -18.27
C GLY A 60 3.07 22.64 -19.33
N ASP A 61 3.44 22.53 -20.61
CA ASP A 61 2.62 22.98 -21.76
C ASP A 61 1.50 21.98 -22.12
N LEU A 62 1.35 20.90 -21.34
CA LEU A 62 0.38 19.83 -21.57
C LEU A 62 -0.89 20.07 -20.75
N TYR A 63 -2.03 19.84 -21.37
CA TYR A 63 -3.33 20.07 -20.74
C TYR A 63 -4.37 19.06 -21.24
N THR A 64 -5.43 18.91 -20.46
CA THR A 64 -6.56 18.05 -20.82
C THR A 64 -7.83 18.88 -20.78
N GLU A 65 -8.57 18.91 -21.89
CA GLU A 65 -9.93 19.44 -21.91
C GLU A 65 -10.89 18.32 -21.50
N ILE A 66 -11.74 18.58 -20.52
CA ILE A 66 -12.86 17.71 -20.13
C ILE A 66 -14.13 18.34 -20.65
N ASP A 67 -14.87 17.61 -21.49
CA ASP A 67 -16.28 17.88 -21.76
C ASP A 67 -17.11 16.95 -20.87
N TRP A 68 -17.83 17.54 -19.91
CA TRP A 68 -18.66 16.82 -18.95
C TRP A 68 -19.99 16.33 -19.55
N GLY A 69 -20.26 16.66 -20.81
CA GLY A 69 -21.39 16.17 -21.59
C GLY A 69 -22.73 16.84 -21.27
N ASP A 70 -22.78 17.81 -20.36
CA ASP A 70 -23.92 18.69 -20.07
C ASP A 70 -23.77 20.10 -20.67
N GLY A 71 -22.73 20.29 -21.51
CA GLY A 71 -22.34 21.56 -22.10
C GLY A 71 -21.26 22.31 -21.30
N THR A 72 -20.85 21.79 -20.14
CA THR A 72 -19.72 22.31 -19.37
C THR A 72 -18.41 21.72 -19.89
N VAL A 73 -17.46 22.60 -20.21
CA VAL A 73 -16.10 22.20 -20.64
C VAL A 73 -15.08 22.88 -19.74
N GLU A 74 -14.10 22.12 -19.25
CA GLU A 74 -13.04 22.59 -18.38
C GLU A 74 -11.65 22.25 -18.94
N GLU A 75 -10.69 23.16 -18.79
CA GLU A 75 -9.29 22.94 -19.19
C GLU A 75 -8.41 22.71 -17.97
N ILE A 76 -7.67 21.59 -17.96
CA ILE A 76 -6.84 21.15 -16.84
C ILE A 76 -5.37 21.21 -17.21
N ARG A 77 -4.58 21.95 -16.42
CA ARG A 77 -3.12 22.11 -16.63
C ARG A 77 -2.24 21.40 -15.61
N TYR A 78 -2.78 20.96 -14.47
CA TYR A 78 -1.98 20.41 -13.37
C TYR A 78 -2.45 19.02 -12.95
N SER A 79 -1.49 18.12 -12.71
CA SER A 79 -1.68 16.67 -12.52
C SER A 79 -2.24 16.25 -11.16
N TYR A 80 -2.06 17.10 -10.14
CA TYR A 80 -2.36 16.76 -8.74
C TYR A 80 -3.72 17.26 -8.27
N ASP A 81 -4.38 18.05 -9.10
CA ASP A 81 -5.69 18.61 -8.78
C ASP A 81 -6.77 17.55 -9.02
N HIS A 82 -7.76 17.58 -8.13
CA HIS A 82 -8.96 16.77 -8.22
C HIS A 82 -10.03 17.64 -8.89
N TYR A 83 -10.58 17.17 -10.01
CA TYR A 83 -11.60 17.91 -10.74
C TYR A 83 -12.92 17.20 -10.58
N SER A 84 -13.84 17.86 -9.87
CA SER A 84 -15.15 17.32 -9.55
C SER A 84 -16.21 18.15 -10.24
N HIS A 85 -17.15 17.48 -10.89
CA HIS A 85 -18.32 18.09 -11.50
C HIS A 85 -19.60 17.53 -10.87
N ASP A 86 -20.47 18.42 -10.43
CA ASP A 86 -21.78 18.09 -9.85
C ASP A 86 -22.88 18.37 -10.89
N TYR A 87 -23.67 17.37 -11.22
CA TYR A 87 -24.77 17.50 -12.17
C TYR A 87 -26.05 17.98 -11.48
N ASP A 88 -26.85 18.80 -12.18
CA ASP A 88 -28.21 19.18 -11.72
C ASP A 88 -29.19 18.02 -11.94
N GLY A 89 -29.10 17.02 -11.05
CA GLY A 89 -29.85 15.77 -11.13
C GLY A 89 -28.98 14.58 -11.50
N SER A 90 -29.60 13.59 -12.15
CA SER A 90 -28.93 12.38 -12.61
C SER A 90 -28.52 12.55 -14.07
N TYR A 91 -27.24 12.34 -14.37
CA TYR A 91 -26.66 12.42 -15.69
C TYR A 91 -26.37 11.04 -16.26
N THR A 92 -26.66 10.86 -17.55
CA THR A 92 -26.33 9.67 -18.35
C THR A 92 -25.77 10.17 -19.67
N GLY A 93 -24.58 9.73 -20.04
CA GLY A 93 -23.95 10.14 -21.30
C GLY A 93 -22.43 10.04 -21.28
N GLU A 94 -21.84 10.53 -22.36
CA GLU A 94 -20.40 10.49 -22.63
C GLU A 94 -19.68 11.64 -21.90
N ILE A 95 -18.57 11.32 -21.24
CA ILE A 95 -17.57 12.29 -20.78
C ILE A 95 -16.34 12.14 -21.68
N LEU A 96 -15.94 13.25 -22.33
CA LEU A 96 -14.86 13.27 -23.30
C LEU A 96 -13.63 13.97 -22.73
N LEU A 97 -12.49 13.30 -22.82
CA LEU A 97 -11.17 13.80 -22.42
C LEU A 97 -10.32 14.04 -23.68
N THR A 98 -9.94 15.29 -23.93
CA THR A 98 -8.98 15.65 -24.99
C THR A 98 -7.65 16.04 -24.37
N SER A 99 -6.72 15.08 -24.31
CA SER A 99 -5.38 15.26 -23.76
C SER A 99 -4.41 15.76 -24.83
N HIS A 100 -3.82 16.93 -24.60
CA HIS A 100 -2.76 17.49 -25.42
C HIS A 100 -1.40 17.10 -24.83
N CYS A 101 -0.67 16.22 -25.51
CA CYS A 101 0.50 15.50 -24.99
C CYS A 101 1.58 15.25 -26.04
N TYR A 102 2.79 14.99 -25.57
CA TYR A 102 3.90 14.52 -26.41
C TYR A 102 3.89 12.99 -26.50
N GLU A 103 4.00 12.43 -27.70
CA GLU A 103 3.99 10.97 -27.87
C GLU A 103 5.20 10.27 -27.22
N PRO A 104 5.01 9.08 -26.61
CA PRO A 104 3.73 8.37 -26.44
C PRO A 104 2.91 8.93 -25.27
N CYS A 105 1.64 9.28 -25.54
CA CYS A 105 0.73 9.78 -24.52
C CYS A 105 0.35 8.66 -23.54
N LYS A 106 0.96 8.67 -22.35
CA LYS A 106 0.45 7.89 -21.22
C LYS A 106 -0.86 8.51 -20.77
N THR A 107 -1.92 7.71 -20.75
CA THR A 107 -3.20 8.16 -20.20
C THR A 107 -3.58 7.32 -19.00
N THR A 108 -3.90 8.02 -17.93
CA THR A 108 -4.50 7.50 -16.72
C THR A 108 -5.90 8.06 -16.66
N ILE A 109 -6.89 7.21 -16.45
CA ILE A 109 -8.26 7.62 -16.19
C ILE A 109 -8.57 7.16 -14.78
N ASP A 110 -8.69 8.10 -13.86
CA ASP A 110 -9.04 7.86 -12.45
C ASP A 110 -10.40 8.49 -12.19
N ILE A 111 -11.44 7.65 -12.08
CA ILE A 111 -12.83 8.05 -11.93
C ILE A 111 -13.28 7.73 -10.50
N SER A 112 -13.91 8.70 -9.84
CA SER A 112 -14.50 8.49 -8.52
C SER A 112 -15.77 9.32 -8.32
N GLY A 113 -16.50 9.04 -7.25
CA GLY A 113 -17.72 9.77 -6.89
C GLY A 113 -18.99 8.94 -7.06
N ASN A 114 -20.15 9.61 -7.06
CA ASN A 114 -21.44 8.94 -7.24
C ASN A 114 -21.69 8.70 -8.72
N VAL A 115 -21.07 7.63 -9.22
CA VAL A 115 -21.04 7.25 -10.63
C VAL A 115 -21.33 5.75 -10.77
N LYS A 116 -22.14 5.40 -11.77
CA LYS A 116 -22.36 4.05 -12.27
C LYS A 116 -21.74 3.93 -13.66
N ILE A 117 -20.91 2.91 -13.86
CA ILE A 117 -20.19 2.68 -15.10
C ILE A 117 -20.50 1.27 -15.58
N ASP A 118 -20.87 1.16 -16.86
CA ASP A 118 -20.83 -0.13 -17.56
C ASP A 118 -19.56 -0.19 -18.41
N THR A 119 -18.91 -1.34 -18.41
CA THR A 119 -17.70 -1.59 -19.20
C THR A 119 -17.89 -1.32 -20.70
N SER A 120 -19.10 -1.46 -21.27
CA SER A 120 -19.37 -1.11 -22.67
C SER A 120 -19.16 0.38 -22.96
N GLY A 121 -19.33 1.24 -21.95
CA GLY A 121 -19.06 2.66 -22.01
C GLY A 121 -17.58 3.01 -22.08
N LEU A 122 -16.67 2.08 -21.82
CA LEU A 122 -15.21 2.33 -21.84
C LEU A 122 -14.56 2.05 -23.20
N THR A 123 -15.31 1.60 -24.20
CA THR A 123 -14.77 1.11 -25.48
C THR A 123 -14.07 2.18 -26.32
N ASN A 124 -14.41 3.45 -26.13
CA ASN A 124 -13.77 4.60 -26.78
C ASN A 124 -12.62 5.20 -25.96
N ALA A 125 -12.28 4.59 -24.82
CA ALA A 125 -11.13 4.95 -24.02
C ALA A 125 -9.93 4.05 -24.37
N SER A 126 -8.72 4.59 -24.24
CA SER A 126 -7.47 3.84 -24.40
C SER A 126 -6.45 4.15 -23.30
N PRO A 127 -6.83 4.08 -22.00
CA PRO A 127 -5.93 4.30 -20.89
C PRO A 127 -4.87 3.20 -20.79
N THR A 128 -3.69 3.56 -20.31
CA THR A 128 -2.70 2.59 -19.83
C THR A 128 -3.01 2.16 -18.40
N ARG A 129 -3.54 3.08 -17.58
CA ARG A 129 -4.04 2.82 -16.23
C ARG A 129 -5.49 3.26 -16.13
N LEU A 130 -6.36 2.33 -15.76
CA LEU A 130 -7.77 2.62 -15.45
C LEU A 130 -7.98 2.40 -13.97
N LYS A 131 -8.36 3.46 -13.27
CA LYS A 131 -8.69 3.46 -11.85
C LYS A 131 -10.13 3.94 -11.69
N VAL A 132 -10.94 3.19 -10.96
CA VAL A 132 -12.33 3.52 -10.69
C VAL A 132 -12.56 3.30 -9.20
N GLU A 133 -12.61 4.38 -8.41
CA GLU A 133 -12.62 4.32 -6.95
C GLU A 133 -13.92 4.86 -6.35
N GLN A 134 -14.42 4.17 -5.33
CA GLN A 134 -15.57 4.65 -4.55
C GLN A 134 -16.82 4.88 -5.41
N VAL A 135 -17.00 4.08 -6.47
CA VAL A 135 -18.18 4.15 -7.35
C VAL A 135 -19.30 3.28 -6.84
N THR A 136 -20.53 3.58 -7.26
CA THR A 136 -21.72 2.83 -6.83
C THR A 136 -21.87 1.52 -7.61
N GLU A 137 -21.64 1.54 -8.93
CA GLU A 137 -21.74 0.35 -9.77
C GLU A 137 -20.63 0.33 -10.84
N PHE A 138 -19.98 -0.82 -11.00
CA PHE A 138 -19.09 -1.13 -12.12
C PHE A 138 -19.52 -2.47 -12.74
N THR A 139 -20.21 -2.43 -13.88
CA THR A 139 -20.94 -3.57 -14.44
C THR A 139 -20.52 -3.95 -15.86
N GLY A 140 -21.10 -5.03 -16.36
CA GLY A 140 -20.92 -5.50 -17.74
C GLY A 140 -19.76 -6.48 -17.89
N SER A 141 -19.51 -6.92 -19.13
CA SER A 141 -18.43 -7.87 -19.41
C SER A 141 -17.07 -7.17 -19.43
N LEU A 142 -16.11 -7.72 -18.68
CA LEU A 142 -14.74 -7.21 -18.65
C LEU A 142 -14.04 -7.32 -20.02
N SER A 143 -14.62 -8.03 -20.99
CA SER A 143 -14.10 -8.11 -22.37
C SER A 143 -14.23 -6.79 -23.12
N ASN A 144 -15.07 -5.88 -22.63
CA ASN A 144 -15.19 -4.52 -23.14
C ASN A 144 -14.09 -3.58 -22.62
N LEU A 145 -13.27 -4.02 -21.66
CA LEU A 145 -12.14 -3.22 -21.17
C LEU A 145 -11.15 -2.93 -22.32
N PRO A 146 -10.63 -1.70 -22.41
CA PRO A 146 -9.65 -1.36 -23.45
C PRO A 146 -8.40 -2.24 -23.37
N ASN A 147 -7.99 -2.82 -24.50
CA ASN A 147 -6.78 -3.65 -24.58
C ASN A 147 -5.47 -2.89 -24.24
N SER A 148 -5.52 -1.55 -24.21
CA SER A 148 -4.40 -0.70 -23.79
C SER A 148 -4.14 -0.74 -22.28
N VAL A 149 -5.12 -1.16 -21.47
CA VAL A 149 -5.02 -1.17 -20.01
C VAL A 149 -3.98 -2.20 -19.58
N LYS A 150 -3.00 -1.73 -18.81
CA LYS A 150 -1.97 -2.57 -18.16
C LYS A 150 -2.15 -2.63 -16.66
N GLU A 151 -2.83 -1.63 -16.11
CA GLU A 151 -3.09 -1.48 -14.69
C GLU A 151 -4.56 -1.16 -14.50
N LEU A 152 -5.27 -2.09 -13.85
CA LEU A 152 -6.70 -1.98 -13.56
C LEU A 152 -6.88 -1.95 -12.05
N ASP A 153 -7.53 -0.91 -11.54
CA ASP A 153 -7.84 -0.76 -10.11
C ASP A 153 -9.30 -0.34 -9.96
N ILE A 154 -10.15 -1.26 -9.53
CA ILE A 154 -11.59 -1.05 -9.39
C ILE A 154 -11.99 -1.24 -7.94
N ASP A 155 -12.64 -0.24 -7.37
CA ASP A 155 -13.21 -0.24 -6.03
C ASP A 155 -14.65 0.28 -6.09
N ALA A 156 -15.60 -0.65 -6.11
CA ALA A 156 -17.02 -0.41 -6.33
C ALA A 156 -17.88 -1.01 -5.20
N GLU A 157 -19.06 -0.41 -4.98
CA GLU A 157 -20.09 -1.01 -4.12
C GLU A 157 -20.72 -2.24 -4.77
N LEU A 158 -21.00 -2.17 -6.07
CA LEU A 158 -21.42 -3.30 -6.88
C LEU A 158 -20.44 -3.53 -8.04
N LEU A 159 -19.86 -4.73 -8.08
CA LEU A 159 -18.89 -5.14 -9.09
C LEU A 159 -19.37 -6.40 -9.81
N GLU A 160 -19.52 -6.32 -11.14
CA GLU A 160 -19.87 -7.47 -11.99
C GLU A 160 -18.79 -7.71 -13.05
N GLY A 161 -18.73 -8.95 -13.54
CA GLY A 161 -17.79 -9.35 -14.59
C GLY A 161 -17.38 -10.81 -14.49
N ASP A 162 -16.48 -11.23 -15.39
CA ASP A 162 -15.81 -12.54 -15.33
C ASP A 162 -14.30 -12.32 -15.42
N LEU A 163 -13.52 -12.87 -14.48
CA LEU A 163 -12.06 -12.82 -14.52
C LEU A 163 -11.47 -13.40 -15.82
N ALA A 164 -12.16 -14.34 -16.48
CA ALA A 164 -11.73 -14.90 -17.76
C ALA A 164 -11.74 -13.89 -18.92
N ASP A 165 -12.49 -12.80 -18.76
CA ASP A 165 -12.62 -11.75 -19.77
C ASP A 165 -11.54 -10.65 -19.63
N LEU A 166 -10.66 -10.74 -18.63
CA LEU A 166 -9.63 -9.74 -18.38
C LEU A 166 -8.63 -9.62 -19.56
N PRO A 167 -8.23 -8.39 -19.95
CA PRO A 167 -7.25 -8.19 -21.00
C PRO A 167 -5.91 -8.89 -20.74
N SER A 168 -5.43 -9.65 -21.71
CA SER A 168 -4.15 -10.38 -21.61
C SER A 168 -2.90 -9.50 -21.44
N SER A 169 -3.02 -8.19 -21.65
CA SER A 169 -1.96 -7.19 -21.46
C SER A 169 -1.81 -6.71 -20.01
N LEU A 170 -2.74 -7.08 -19.12
CA LEU A 170 -2.73 -6.66 -17.72
C LEU A 170 -1.50 -7.15 -16.96
N THR A 171 -0.89 -6.24 -16.22
CA THR A 171 0.29 -6.49 -15.37
C THR A 171 0.02 -6.20 -13.90
N SER A 172 -0.99 -5.36 -13.60
CA SER A 172 -1.45 -5.03 -12.27
C SER A 172 -2.97 -5.07 -12.22
N LEU A 173 -3.51 -5.84 -11.27
CA LEU A 173 -4.93 -5.99 -11.05
C LEU A 173 -5.26 -5.72 -9.58
N SER A 174 -6.17 -4.79 -9.33
CA SER A 174 -6.76 -4.51 -8.04
C SER A 174 -8.28 -4.49 -8.20
N LEU A 175 -8.98 -5.36 -7.47
CA LEU A 175 -10.44 -5.45 -7.51
C LEU A 175 -10.97 -5.49 -6.08
N ARG A 176 -11.88 -4.56 -5.79
CA ARG A 176 -12.51 -4.41 -4.49
C ARG A 176 -14.02 -4.27 -4.62
N ASN A 177 -14.75 -5.18 -3.97
CA ASN A 177 -16.21 -5.18 -3.89
C ASN A 177 -16.62 -4.87 -2.44
N ARG A 178 -17.23 -3.71 -2.18
CA ARG A 178 -17.48 -3.23 -0.81
C ARG A 178 -18.78 -3.71 -0.19
N ASN A 179 -19.84 -3.81 -0.98
CA ASN A 179 -21.18 -4.12 -0.46
C ASN A 179 -21.61 -5.55 -0.76
N ASN A 180 -20.79 -6.33 -1.47
CA ASN A 180 -21.07 -7.72 -1.87
C ASN A 180 -22.42 -7.83 -2.60
N GLN A 181 -22.78 -6.76 -3.29
CA GLN A 181 -23.92 -6.73 -4.20
C GLN A 181 -23.30 -6.85 -5.59
N GLY A 182 -23.73 -7.82 -6.39
CA GLY A 182 -23.05 -8.14 -7.66
C GLY A 182 -21.95 -9.18 -7.47
N THR A 183 -21.87 -10.12 -8.40
CA THR A 183 -20.92 -11.24 -8.39
C THR A 183 -19.93 -11.04 -9.51
N ILE A 184 -18.74 -10.52 -9.21
CA ILE A 184 -17.60 -10.79 -10.08
C ILE A 184 -17.34 -12.29 -10.05
N SER A 185 -17.53 -12.91 -11.20
CA SER A 185 -17.42 -14.35 -11.37
C SER A 185 -16.05 -14.72 -11.90
N GLY A 186 -15.75 -16.02 -11.89
CA GLY A 186 -14.52 -16.55 -12.44
C GLY A 186 -13.55 -17.04 -11.38
N ASN A 187 -12.61 -17.85 -11.86
CA ASN A 187 -11.58 -18.49 -11.05
C ASN A 187 -10.26 -17.75 -11.25
N ILE A 188 -9.44 -17.60 -10.20
CA ILE A 188 -8.11 -17.00 -10.31
C ILE A 188 -7.18 -17.76 -11.30
N ALA A 189 -7.50 -19.01 -11.63
CA ALA A 189 -6.86 -19.75 -12.72
C ALA A 189 -7.03 -19.12 -14.11
N SER A 190 -8.03 -18.24 -14.27
CA SER A 190 -8.27 -17.50 -15.51
C SER A 190 -7.47 -16.19 -15.60
N LEU A 191 -6.71 -15.83 -14.55
CA LEU A 191 -5.94 -14.60 -14.53
C LEU A 191 -4.89 -14.58 -15.67
N PRO A 192 -4.70 -13.44 -16.35
CA PRO A 192 -3.63 -13.28 -17.33
C PRO A 192 -2.25 -13.63 -16.76
N SER A 193 -1.50 -14.46 -17.50
CA SER A 193 -0.16 -14.91 -17.12
C SER A 193 0.90 -13.80 -17.00
N SER A 194 0.57 -12.56 -17.40
CA SER A 194 1.42 -11.37 -17.30
C SER A 194 1.28 -10.61 -15.98
N ILE A 195 0.33 -10.99 -15.12
CA ILE A 195 0.08 -10.29 -13.85
C ILE A 195 1.28 -10.44 -12.92
N THR A 196 1.73 -9.30 -12.40
CA THR A 196 2.83 -9.19 -11.42
C THR A 196 2.35 -8.68 -10.06
N TYR A 197 1.25 -7.93 -10.06
CA TYR A 197 0.59 -7.40 -8.87
C TYR A 197 -0.88 -7.80 -8.87
N LEU A 198 -1.33 -8.42 -7.79
CA LEU A 198 -2.71 -8.84 -7.58
C LEU A 198 -3.19 -8.36 -6.22
N SER A 199 -4.31 -7.64 -6.21
CA SER A 199 -5.05 -7.27 -5.02
C SER A 199 -6.53 -7.64 -5.19
N LEU A 200 -7.04 -8.51 -4.35
CA LEU A 200 -8.42 -8.97 -4.36
C LEU A 200 -9.00 -8.79 -2.95
N ASP A 201 -9.93 -7.86 -2.77
CA ASP A 201 -10.66 -7.62 -1.50
C ASP A 201 -12.17 -7.69 -1.78
N SER A 202 -12.77 -8.84 -1.50
CA SER A 202 -14.22 -9.05 -1.62
C SER A 202 -14.65 -10.07 -0.57
N THR A 203 -15.91 -10.08 -0.14
CA THR A 203 -16.40 -11.19 0.69
C THR A 203 -16.88 -12.35 -0.19
N GLU A 204 -15.99 -13.32 -0.38
CA GLU A 204 -16.29 -14.64 -0.97
C GLU A 204 -16.54 -14.71 -2.49
N ASP A 205 -16.37 -13.63 -3.25
CA ASP A 205 -16.59 -13.64 -4.71
C ASP A 205 -15.46 -14.35 -5.47
N PHE A 206 -14.20 -14.12 -5.09
CA PHE A 206 -13.06 -14.69 -5.81
C PHE A 206 -12.78 -16.12 -5.35
N VAL A 207 -12.71 -17.05 -6.31
CA VAL A 207 -12.48 -18.48 -6.08
C VAL A 207 -11.27 -19.02 -6.85
N GLY A 208 -10.77 -20.18 -6.45
CA GLY A 208 -9.68 -20.91 -7.12
C GLY A 208 -8.61 -21.41 -6.16
N SER A 209 -7.50 -21.94 -6.67
CA SER A 209 -6.39 -22.40 -5.85
C SER A 209 -5.21 -21.43 -5.88
N LEU A 210 -4.50 -21.27 -4.75
CA LEU A 210 -3.21 -20.56 -4.72
C LEU A 210 -2.19 -21.15 -5.71
N ALA A 211 -2.29 -22.44 -6.02
CA ALA A 211 -1.51 -23.10 -7.07
C ALA A 211 -1.72 -22.53 -8.48
N ASP A 212 -2.87 -21.88 -8.71
CA ASP A 212 -3.25 -21.34 -10.01
C ASP A 212 -2.73 -19.92 -10.23
N LEU A 213 -2.10 -19.29 -9.22
CA LEU A 213 -1.54 -17.96 -9.37
C LEU A 213 -0.44 -17.91 -10.45
N PRO A 214 -0.42 -16.89 -11.32
CA PRO A 214 0.59 -16.77 -12.36
C PRO A 214 2.03 -16.80 -11.82
N SER A 215 2.91 -17.55 -12.47
CA SER A 215 4.33 -17.63 -12.06
C SER A 215 5.10 -16.30 -12.13
N SER A 216 4.57 -15.28 -12.80
CA SER A 216 5.10 -13.91 -12.86
C SER A 216 4.79 -13.07 -11.63
N ILE A 217 3.90 -13.54 -10.75
CA ILE A 217 3.36 -12.76 -9.65
C ILE A 217 4.43 -12.46 -8.60
N LYS A 218 4.50 -11.19 -8.19
CA LYS A 218 5.46 -10.68 -7.20
C LYS A 218 4.77 -10.19 -5.93
N SER A 219 3.58 -9.61 -6.09
CA SER A 219 2.82 -9.02 -5.01
C SER A 219 1.40 -9.57 -5.02
N VAL A 220 1.00 -10.15 -3.89
CA VAL A 220 -0.31 -10.79 -3.70
C VAL A 220 -0.93 -10.22 -2.43
N TYR A 221 -2.12 -9.63 -2.56
CA TYR A 221 -2.96 -9.16 -1.47
C TYR A 221 -4.35 -9.78 -1.64
N ILE A 222 -4.72 -10.70 -0.77
CA ILE A 222 -6.01 -11.41 -0.88
C ILE A 222 -6.71 -11.34 0.46
N ASP A 223 -7.83 -10.63 0.50
CA ASP A 223 -8.58 -10.37 1.71
C ASP A 223 -10.05 -10.81 1.53
N LYS A 224 -10.58 -11.58 2.48
CA LYS A 224 -12.00 -11.99 2.60
C LYS A 224 -12.57 -12.93 1.51
N ASN A 225 -11.73 -13.58 0.72
CA ASN A 225 -12.15 -14.39 -0.44
C ASN A 225 -12.33 -15.89 -0.16
N THR A 226 -12.87 -16.67 -1.11
CA THR A 226 -13.03 -18.13 -0.98
C THR A 226 -12.00 -18.85 -1.85
N LEU A 227 -10.74 -18.77 -1.46
CA LEU A 227 -9.66 -19.50 -2.12
C LEU A 227 -9.38 -20.84 -1.45
N SER A 228 -8.72 -21.71 -2.21
CA SER A 228 -8.20 -23.02 -1.80
C SER A 228 -6.68 -23.07 -2.00
N GLY A 229 -6.06 -24.17 -1.63
CA GLY A 229 -4.62 -24.37 -1.80
C GLY A 229 -3.82 -24.10 -0.52
N SER A 230 -2.51 -24.27 -0.63
CA SER A 230 -1.53 -24.19 0.47
C SER A 230 -0.45 -23.16 0.16
N LEU A 231 0.21 -22.64 1.20
CA LEU A 231 1.37 -21.76 1.05
C LEU A 231 2.51 -22.43 0.27
N SER A 232 2.62 -23.75 0.33
CA SER A 232 3.64 -24.54 -0.38
C SER A 232 3.50 -24.51 -1.90
N GLU A 233 2.31 -24.15 -2.40
CA GLU A 233 1.99 -24.07 -3.83
C GLU A 233 2.31 -22.69 -4.42
N LEU A 234 2.59 -21.70 -3.57
CA LEU A 234 2.88 -20.34 -3.99
C LEU A 234 4.18 -20.26 -4.80
N SER A 235 4.16 -19.44 -5.86
CA SER A 235 5.34 -19.20 -6.67
C SER A 235 6.49 -18.61 -5.86
N ARG A 236 7.71 -19.08 -6.14
CA ARG A 236 8.95 -18.56 -5.54
C ARG A 236 9.28 -17.12 -5.96
N SER A 237 8.58 -16.56 -6.95
CA SER A 237 8.71 -15.17 -7.39
C SER A 237 8.07 -14.16 -6.45
N ILE A 238 7.22 -14.61 -5.51
CA ILE A 238 6.49 -13.73 -4.60
C ILE A 238 7.46 -13.09 -3.62
N GLU A 239 7.37 -11.76 -3.56
CA GLU A 239 8.16 -10.86 -2.71
C GLU A 239 7.26 -10.20 -1.64
N TRP A 240 5.98 -9.94 -1.95
CA TRP A 240 5.00 -9.42 -1.00
C TRP A 240 3.77 -10.32 -0.95
N LEU A 241 3.46 -10.80 0.26
CA LEU A 241 2.29 -11.63 0.51
C LEU A 241 1.47 -11.06 1.64
N ARG A 242 0.21 -10.70 1.35
CA ARG A 242 -0.84 -10.53 2.34
C ARG A 242 -1.96 -11.50 2.02
N ILE A 243 -2.33 -12.33 3.01
CA ILE A 243 -3.56 -13.10 2.93
C ILE A 243 -4.30 -13.02 4.25
N GLY A 244 -5.60 -12.75 4.21
CA GLY A 244 -6.44 -13.00 5.37
C GLY A 244 -7.93 -13.06 5.12
N ASN A 245 -8.63 -13.63 6.09
CA ASN A 245 -10.05 -13.99 5.98
C ASN A 245 -10.37 -14.81 4.71
N ALA A 246 -9.41 -15.55 4.16
CA ALA A 246 -9.66 -16.44 3.06
C ALA A 246 -10.33 -17.71 3.60
N SER A 247 -11.54 -18.05 3.14
CA SER A 247 -12.31 -19.21 3.61
C SER A 247 -11.61 -20.51 3.20
N LEU A 248 -10.73 -21.00 4.08
CA LEU A 248 -9.90 -22.17 3.86
C LEU A 248 -10.17 -23.22 4.92
N THR A 249 -10.30 -24.46 4.46
CA THR A 249 -10.10 -25.60 5.34
C THR A 249 -8.62 -25.63 5.70
N TYR A 250 -8.28 -25.65 7.00
CA TYR A 250 -6.90 -25.75 7.49
C TYR A 250 -6.10 -26.80 6.69
N GLN A 251 -5.07 -26.36 5.98
CA GLN A 251 -4.24 -27.22 5.13
C GLN A 251 -2.95 -27.71 5.81
N GLY A 252 -2.70 -27.31 7.06
CA GLY A 252 -1.46 -27.68 7.75
C GLY A 252 -0.22 -26.94 7.24
N ASP A 253 -0.37 -25.70 6.80
CA ASP A 253 0.76 -24.89 6.33
C ASP A 253 1.80 -24.67 7.45
N GLU A 254 3.06 -24.81 7.08
CA GLU A 254 4.21 -24.52 7.95
C GLU A 254 4.96 -23.28 7.48
N LEU A 255 5.70 -22.63 8.38
CA LEU A 255 6.58 -21.51 8.00
C LEU A 255 7.61 -21.89 6.94
N GLY A 256 8.00 -23.16 6.86
CA GLY A 256 8.91 -23.67 5.84
C GLY A 256 8.32 -23.71 4.42
N ASP A 257 6.99 -23.62 4.29
CA ASP A 257 6.28 -23.63 3.01
C ASP A 257 6.28 -22.25 2.33
N LEU A 258 6.66 -21.20 3.07
CA LEU A 258 6.67 -19.83 2.56
C LEU A 258 7.65 -19.66 1.38
N PRO A 259 7.28 -18.86 0.35
CA PRO A 259 8.19 -18.50 -0.72
C PRO A 259 9.49 -17.88 -0.17
N PRO A 260 10.68 -18.36 -0.59
CA PRO A 260 11.93 -17.99 0.07
C PRO A 260 12.46 -16.60 -0.26
N ASN A 261 11.83 -15.90 -1.21
CA ASN A 261 12.19 -14.54 -1.61
C ASN A 261 11.29 -13.46 -0.96
N LEU A 262 10.44 -13.84 0.00
CA LEU A 262 9.54 -12.91 0.67
C LEU A 262 10.30 -11.77 1.36
N ILE A 263 9.89 -10.55 1.05
CA ILE A 263 10.32 -9.30 1.66
C ILE A 263 9.30 -8.86 2.72
N SER A 264 8.01 -9.11 2.47
CA SER A 264 6.91 -8.77 3.37
C SER A 264 5.91 -9.91 3.46
N LEU A 265 5.55 -10.28 4.69
CA LEU A 265 4.53 -11.27 4.98
C LEU A 265 3.49 -10.68 5.95
N ASP A 266 2.23 -10.76 5.57
CA ASP A 266 1.08 -10.39 6.39
C ASP A 266 0.01 -11.48 6.34
N LEU A 267 -0.11 -12.27 7.40
CA LEU A 267 -1.09 -13.33 7.56
C LEU A 267 -2.03 -12.98 8.70
N TYR A 268 -3.33 -12.88 8.43
CA TYR A 268 -4.34 -12.66 9.48
C TYR A 268 -5.53 -13.60 9.27
N ASN A 269 -5.97 -14.27 10.32
CA ASN A 269 -6.92 -15.39 10.22
C ASN A 269 -6.45 -16.48 9.23
N TRP A 270 -5.14 -16.73 9.20
CA TRP A 270 -4.51 -17.83 8.49
C TRP A 270 -3.62 -18.59 9.48
N THR A 271 -3.94 -19.85 9.73
CA THR A 271 -3.15 -20.68 10.66
C THR A 271 -1.92 -21.24 9.96
N VAL A 272 -0.75 -20.89 10.49
CA VAL A 272 0.55 -21.50 10.19
C VAL A 272 1.16 -22.12 11.45
N THR A 273 2.00 -23.13 11.24
CA THR A 273 2.73 -23.80 12.33
C THR A 273 4.23 -23.88 12.02
N GLY A 274 5.01 -24.38 12.98
CA GLY A 274 6.42 -24.72 12.75
C GLY A 274 7.40 -23.75 13.41
N ASP A 275 8.68 -23.99 13.13
CA ASP A 275 9.80 -23.30 13.77
C ASP A 275 10.08 -21.94 13.11
N ILE A 276 10.23 -20.89 13.91
CA ILE A 276 10.52 -19.52 13.47
C ILE A 276 11.82 -19.42 12.65
N SER A 277 12.76 -20.36 12.84
CA SER A 277 14.00 -20.46 12.08
C SER A 277 13.79 -20.78 10.59
N ALA A 278 12.61 -21.29 10.22
CA ALA A 278 12.22 -21.58 8.84
C ALA A 278 11.80 -20.33 8.04
N LEU A 279 11.59 -19.18 8.70
CA LEU A 279 11.23 -17.94 8.04
C LEU A 279 12.26 -17.54 6.96
N PRO A 280 11.80 -17.03 5.79
CA PRO A 280 12.68 -16.49 4.76
C PRO A 280 13.61 -15.40 5.31
N ARG A 281 14.91 -15.56 5.09
CA ARG A 281 15.95 -14.63 5.59
C ARG A 281 15.93 -13.26 4.91
N THR A 282 15.12 -13.08 3.87
CA THR A 282 14.89 -11.82 3.14
C THR A 282 13.83 -10.94 3.79
N LEU A 283 13.06 -11.45 4.75
CA LEU A 283 11.94 -10.72 5.35
C LEU A 283 12.40 -9.43 6.03
N THR A 284 11.71 -8.34 5.70
CA THR A 284 11.84 -7.03 6.34
C THR A 284 10.60 -6.70 7.16
N HIS A 285 9.43 -7.19 6.76
CA HIS A 285 8.16 -6.99 7.43
C HIS A 285 7.50 -8.35 7.68
N LEU A 286 7.20 -8.64 8.95
CA LEU A 286 6.49 -9.84 9.36
C LEU A 286 5.31 -9.45 10.25
N ASN A 287 4.11 -9.82 9.82
CA ASN A 287 2.88 -9.72 10.59
C ASN A 287 2.15 -11.06 10.49
N ILE A 288 2.10 -11.82 11.57
CA ILE A 288 1.30 -13.06 11.64
C ILE A 288 0.40 -12.95 12.86
N ARG A 289 -0.92 -13.01 12.64
CA ARG A 289 -1.93 -12.81 13.68
C ARG A 289 -2.78 -14.06 13.88
N ASP A 290 -3.18 -14.27 15.14
CA ASP A 290 -4.21 -15.19 15.65
C ASP A 290 -4.05 -16.69 15.36
N GLY A 291 -4.20 -17.52 16.38
CA GLY A 291 -4.46 -18.96 16.24
C GLY A 291 -3.35 -19.78 15.60
N ASN A 292 -2.10 -19.34 15.69
CA ASN A 292 -0.94 -20.04 15.13
C ASN A 292 -0.31 -20.99 16.17
N ALA A 293 0.52 -21.93 15.72
CA ALA A 293 1.34 -22.76 16.61
C ALA A 293 2.81 -22.66 16.18
N VAL A 294 3.31 -21.42 16.19
CA VAL A 294 4.69 -21.09 15.81
C VAL A 294 5.57 -21.07 17.05
N TYR A 295 6.73 -21.71 16.99
CA TYR A 295 7.66 -21.83 18.11
C TYR A 295 9.11 -21.54 17.71
N GLY A 296 9.98 -21.38 18.71
CA GLY A 296 11.42 -21.23 18.49
C GLY A 296 12.05 -20.18 19.40
N THR A 297 13.20 -19.67 19.00
CA THR A 297 13.92 -18.64 19.76
C THR A 297 14.01 -17.32 19.01
N ILE A 298 13.98 -16.21 19.74
CA ILE A 298 14.10 -14.85 19.17
C ILE A 298 15.40 -14.70 18.36
N SER A 299 16.47 -15.36 18.78
CA SER A 299 17.76 -15.35 18.10
C SER A 299 17.73 -15.89 16.66
N GLU A 300 16.68 -16.65 16.30
CA GLU A 300 16.52 -17.27 14.99
C GLU A 300 15.79 -16.36 13.98
N LEU A 301 15.15 -15.29 14.45
CA LEU A 301 14.43 -14.33 13.60
C LEU A 301 15.34 -13.77 12.48
N PRO A 302 14.79 -13.46 11.28
CA PRO A 302 15.55 -12.82 10.23
C PRO A 302 16.15 -11.47 10.68
N THR A 303 17.48 -11.35 10.56
CA THR A 303 18.21 -10.14 11.00
C THR A 303 17.91 -8.89 10.15
N SER A 304 17.23 -9.06 9.02
CA SER A 304 16.75 -8.01 8.12
C SER A 304 15.45 -7.34 8.58
N LEU A 305 14.74 -7.88 9.58
CA LEU A 305 13.46 -7.35 10.02
C LEU A 305 13.57 -5.89 10.51
N THR A 306 12.66 -5.08 9.98
CA THR A 306 12.39 -3.70 10.41
C THR A 306 11.02 -3.59 11.10
N SER A 307 10.08 -4.48 10.78
CA SER A 307 8.77 -4.56 11.44
C SER A 307 8.45 -6.00 11.81
N LEU A 308 8.06 -6.22 13.07
CA LEU A 308 7.66 -7.51 13.61
C LEU A 308 6.36 -7.39 14.41
N THR A 309 5.34 -8.12 13.99
CA THR A 309 4.08 -8.30 14.73
C THR A 309 3.76 -9.78 14.80
N LEU A 310 3.72 -10.31 16.02
CA LEU A 310 3.35 -11.70 16.30
C LEU A 310 2.11 -11.67 17.20
N GLY A 311 1.00 -12.24 16.74
CA GLY A 311 -0.25 -12.31 17.49
C GLY A 311 -0.30 -13.48 18.49
N ASN A 312 -1.51 -13.95 18.80
CA ASN A 312 -1.71 -15.04 19.76
C ASN A 312 -1.32 -16.41 19.18
N GLY A 313 -0.86 -17.35 20.04
CA GLY A 313 -0.42 -18.69 19.64
C GLY A 313 1.07 -18.85 19.30
N PHE A 314 1.88 -17.81 19.52
CA PHE A 314 3.33 -17.90 19.37
C PHE A 314 3.99 -18.39 20.66
N THR A 315 4.73 -19.50 20.63
CA THR A 315 5.55 -19.99 21.75
C THR A 315 7.03 -19.67 21.50
N LEU A 316 7.40 -18.39 21.67
CA LEU A 316 8.79 -17.96 21.52
C LEU A 316 9.48 -17.74 22.86
N THR A 317 10.78 -18.04 22.89
CA THR A 317 11.66 -17.78 24.04
C THR A 317 12.89 -16.98 23.60
N GLY A 318 13.52 -16.27 24.54
CA GLY A 318 14.78 -15.59 24.27
C GLY A 318 14.97 -14.33 25.12
N MET A 319 15.91 -13.49 24.69
CA MET A 319 16.20 -12.21 25.33
C MET A 319 15.93 -11.02 24.40
N TYR A 320 15.56 -9.86 24.96
CA TYR A 320 15.44 -8.62 24.17
C TYR A 320 16.71 -8.27 23.39
N SER A 321 17.88 -8.57 23.95
CA SER A 321 19.19 -8.32 23.34
C SER A 321 19.44 -9.16 22.07
N GLU A 322 18.64 -10.20 21.84
CA GLU A 322 18.70 -11.09 20.67
C GLU A 322 17.81 -10.61 19.52
N LEU A 323 16.95 -9.60 19.75
CA LEU A 323 16.07 -9.05 18.72
C LEU A 323 16.88 -8.45 17.54
N PRO A 324 16.34 -8.53 16.30
CA PRO A 324 16.97 -7.90 15.15
C PRO A 324 17.21 -6.40 15.36
N ARG A 325 18.48 -5.98 15.21
CA ARG A 325 18.94 -4.61 15.52
C ARG A 325 18.39 -3.51 14.61
N LYS A 326 17.66 -3.87 13.56
CA LYS A 326 17.05 -2.94 12.59
C LYS A 326 15.56 -2.68 12.86
N LEU A 327 14.97 -3.31 13.88
CA LEU A 327 13.55 -3.15 14.19
C LEU A 327 13.21 -1.69 14.52
N THR A 328 12.22 -1.16 13.81
CA THR A 328 11.59 0.14 14.06
C THR A 328 10.19 -0.04 14.67
N SER A 329 9.54 -1.18 14.41
CA SER A 329 8.25 -1.53 14.98
C SER A 329 8.26 -2.97 15.53
N LEU A 330 7.77 -3.14 16.76
CA LEU A 330 7.70 -4.42 17.45
C LEU A 330 6.36 -4.56 18.17
N SER A 331 5.68 -5.68 17.96
CA SER A 331 4.42 -6.02 18.61
C SER A 331 4.38 -7.52 18.96
N PHE A 332 4.06 -7.83 20.21
CA PHE A 332 3.82 -9.19 20.70
C PHE A 332 2.39 -9.37 21.21
N GLY A 333 1.82 -10.55 20.97
CA GLY A 333 0.58 -11.04 21.55
C GLY A 333 0.81 -11.92 22.78
N GLU A 334 -0.28 -12.54 23.26
CA GLU A 334 -0.44 -13.12 24.60
C GLU A 334 0.58 -14.19 25.00
N ASP A 335 1.03 -15.04 24.07
CA ASP A 335 1.79 -16.25 24.42
C ASP A 335 3.33 -16.10 24.29
N VAL A 336 3.83 -14.91 24.00
CA VAL A 336 5.26 -14.68 23.75
C VAL A 336 6.03 -14.44 25.06
N THR A 337 6.98 -15.33 25.39
CA THR A 337 7.81 -15.20 26.60
C THR A 337 9.19 -14.64 26.28
N ILE A 338 9.48 -13.41 26.72
CA ILE A 338 10.79 -12.75 26.51
C ILE A 338 11.38 -12.34 27.84
N SER A 339 12.65 -12.72 28.05
CA SER A 339 13.41 -12.40 29.26
C SER A 339 14.40 -11.25 29.03
N GLY A 340 14.99 -10.75 30.11
CA GLY A 340 15.94 -9.64 30.08
C GLY A 340 15.27 -8.28 30.34
N SER A 341 16.02 -7.19 30.14
CA SER A 341 15.52 -5.84 30.38
C SER A 341 15.01 -5.21 29.09
N MET A 342 13.89 -4.47 29.14
CA MET A 342 13.44 -3.63 28.02
C MET A 342 14.50 -2.60 27.57
N GLY A 343 15.51 -2.31 28.40
CA GLY A 343 16.66 -1.49 28.01
C GLY A 343 17.54 -2.11 26.92
N ASP A 344 17.41 -3.41 26.70
CA ASP A 344 18.12 -4.13 25.64
C ASP A 344 17.36 -4.12 24.30
N LEU A 345 16.18 -3.47 24.25
CA LEU A 345 15.45 -3.27 23.00
C LEU A 345 16.33 -2.52 21.96
N PRO A 346 16.17 -2.80 20.66
CA PRO A 346 16.93 -2.14 19.61
C PRO A 346 16.81 -0.60 19.70
N SER A 347 17.94 0.10 19.61
CA SER A 347 17.95 1.58 19.66
C SER A 347 17.24 2.26 18.49
N THR A 348 16.88 1.49 17.45
CA THR A 348 16.12 1.95 16.28
C THR A 348 14.61 1.92 16.48
N LEU A 349 14.13 1.37 17.60
CA LEU A 349 12.72 1.12 17.82
C LEU A 349 11.95 2.43 18.04
N THR A 350 10.94 2.66 17.20
CA THR A 350 10.05 3.84 17.27
C THR A 350 8.66 3.49 17.79
N SER A 351 8.24 2.23 17.67
CA SER A 351 6.96 1.75 18.17
C SER A 351 7.14 0.39 18.85
N PHE A 352 6.63 0.28 20.07
CA PHE A 352 6.57 -0.96 20.84
C PHE A 352 5.13 -1.22 21.28
N SER A 353 4.65 -2.44 21.09
CA SER A 353 3.34 -2.88 21.53
C SER A 353 3.43 -4.24 22.19
N TRP A 354 2.66 -4.41 23.25
CA TRP A 354 2.56 -5.63 24.00
C TRP A 354 1.09 -5.85 24.37
N ASP A 355 0.47 -6.87 23.78
CA ASP A 355 -0.89 -7.32 24.12
C ASP A 355 -0.78 -8.63 24.90
N ASP A 356 -1.30 -8.64 26.13
CA ASP A 356 -1.56 -9.81 26.96
C ASP A 356 -0.40 -10.74 27.35
N ALA A 357 0.85 -10.53 26.89
CA ALA A 357 1.94 -11.43 27.28
C ALA A 357 2.48 -11.15 28.70
N THR A 358 3.02 -12.20 29.32
CA THR A 358 3.59 -12.16 30.68
C THR A 358 4.50 -10.94 30.86
N PRO A 359 4.26 -10.07 31.86
CA PRO A 359 5.10 -8.91 32.11
C PRO A 359 6.58 -9.32 32.21
N PRO A 360 7.52 -8.53 31.70
CA PRO A 360 8.93 -8.90 31.75
C PRO A 360 9.39 -9.01 33.21
N ASP A 361 10.07 -10.11 33.53
CA ASP A 361 10.56 -10.43 34.89
C ASP A 361 11.51 -9.37 35.47
N GLN A 362 12.17 -8.56 34.63
CA GLN A 362 13.17 -7.57 35.06
C GLN A 362 12.89 -6.17 34.52
N TRP A 363 12.91 -5.22 35.45
CA TRP A 363 12.52 -3.82 35.27
C TRP A 363 13.18 -3.08 34.09
N VAL A 364 12.43 -2.10 33.60
CA VAL A 364 12.89 -1.09 32.63
C VAL A 364 13.96 -0.23 33.32
N THR A 365 15.23 -0.46 33.01
CA THR A 365 16.31 0.42 33.48
C THR A 365 16.58 1.57 32.51
N LYS A 366 16.16 1.40 31.25
CA LYS A 366 16.30 2.36 30.16
C LYS A 366 15.36 1.98 29.02
N LEU A 367 15.00 2.93 28.16
CA LEU A 367 14.29 2.67 26.90
C LEU A 367 15.11 3.14 25.69
N PRO A 368 14.86 2.60 24.48
CA PRO A 368 15.44 3.11 23.25
C PRO A 368 15.24 4.62 23.08
N ASN A 369 16.32 5.34 22.72
CA ASN A 369 16.23 6.75 22.37
C ASN A 369 15.45 6.87 21.04
N GLY A 370 14.31 7.56 21.04
CA GLY A 370 13.47 7.75 19.85
C GLY A 370 12.18 6.92 19.83
N LEU A 371 11.90 6.17 20.90
CA LEU A 371 10.62 5.47 21.06
C LEU A 371 9.47 6.49 21.12
N GLY A 372 8.61 6.43 20.11
CA GLY A 372 7.50 7.35 19.91
C GLY A 372 6.15 6.76 20.27
N ARG A 373 6.00 5.44 20.48
CA ARG A 373 4.73 4.81 20.85
C ARG A 373 4.97 3.59 21.73
N ILE A 374 4.20 3.48 22.82
CA ILE A 374 4.17 2.31 23.71
C ILE A 374 2.72 1.94 24.01
N LEU A 375 2.27 0.81 23.47
CA LEU A 375 0.97 0.22 23.79
C LEU A 375 1.18 -0.99 24.69
N LEU A 376 0.63 -0.97 25.90
CA LEU A 376 0.61 -2.13 26.79
C LEU A 376 -0.87 -2.43 27.11
N ASP A 377 -1.38 -3.55 26.60
CA ASP A 377 -2.76 -3.99 26.82
C ASP A 377 -2.74 -5.33 27.58
N SER A 378 -3.62 -5.51 28.56
CA SER A 378 -3.77 -6.79 29.29
C SER A 378 -5.24 -7.08 29.64
N LYS A 379 -5.77 -8.12 29.03
CA LYS A 379 -7.06 -8.77 29.28
C LYS A 379 -6.94 -9.87 30.35
N THR A 380 -5.78 -10.50 30.55
CA THR A 380 -5.63 -11.67 31.44
C THR A 380 -4.93 -11.38 32.77
N GLU A 381 -3.94 -10.49 32.80
CA GLU A 381 -3.15 -10.18 33.99
C GLU A 381 -3.44 -8.80 34.57
N THR A 382 -3.50 -8.69 35.91
CA THR A 382 -3.64 -7.40 36.60
C THR A 382 -2.29 -6.71 36.71
N PHE A 383 -2.14 -5.57 36.04
CA PHE A 383 -1.08 -4.62 36.35
C PHE A 383 -1.45 -3.87 37.63
N ALA A 384 -0.74 -4.16 38.72
CA ALA A 384 -0.87 -3.42 39.96
C ALA A 384 -0.46 -1.95 39.77
N SER A 385 -1.09 -1.06 40.54
CA SER A 385 -0.87 0.39 40.47
C SER A 385 0.60 0.80 40.62
N ASP A 386 1.36 0.12 41.49
CA ASP A 386 2.80 0.34 41.68
C ASP A 386 3.64 -0.04 40.46
N TYR A 387 3.21 -1.06 39.72
CA TYR A 387 3.81 -1.46 38.46
C TYR A 387 3.54 -0.42 37.36
N VAL A 388 2.32 0.09 37.27
CA VAL A 388 1.94 1.18 36.36
C VAL A 388 2.77 2.45 36.65
N ASP A 389 2.87 2.84 37.91
CA ASP A 389 3.65 4.00 38.35
C ASP A 389 5.15 3.86 38.05
N SER A 390 5.68 2.63 38.16
CA SER A 390 7.06 2.32 37.80
C SER A 390 7.32 2.51 36.30
N ILE A 391 6.40 2.07 35.43
CA ILE A 391 6.53 2.28 33.97
C ILE A 391 6.55 3.77 33.66
N LEU A 392 5.62 4.54 34.24
CA LEU A 392 5.52 5.98 34.02
C LEU A 392 6.76 6.73 34.52
N SER A 393 7.28 6.35 35.68
CA SER A 393 8.51 6.91 36.25
C SER A 393 9.72 6.70 35.34
N VAL A 394 9.85 5.50 34.76
CA VAL A 394 10.95 5.20 33.84
C VAL A 394 10.79 5.98 32.53
N LEU A 395 9.58 6.10 31.99
CA LEU A 395 9.31 6.92 30.81
C LEU A 395 9.70 8.38 31.04
N ASP A 396 9.37 8.93 32.21
CA ASP A 396 9.70 10.30 32.57
C ASP A 396 11.22 10.51 32.73
N ALA A 397 11.89 9.57 33.39
CA ALA A 397 13.33 9.59 33.68
C ALA A 397 14.21 9.41 32.42
N ASN A 398 13.70 8.74 31.38
CA ASN A 398 14.47 8.55 30.13
C ASN A 398 14.65 9.84 29.32
N GLY A 399 14.14 10.99 29.80
CA GLY A 399 14.40 12.28 29.17
C GLY A 399 13.87 12.36 27.74
N LEU A 400 12.82 11.59 27.43
CA LEU A 400 12.15 11.61 26.14
C LEU A 400 11.67 13.05 25.89
N SER A 401 12.42 13.79 25.06
CA SER A 401 12.05 15.14 24.62
C SER A 401 11.29 15.03 23.31
N SER A 402 10.16 15.70 23.18
CA SER A 402 9.39 15.85 21.95
C SER A 402 10.15 16.70 20.91
N SER A 403 11.26 16.20 20.37
CA SER A 403 12.05 16.94 19.38
C SER A 403 11.33 17.10 18.05
N ASN A 404 10.23 16.36 17.84
CA ASN A 404 9.46 16.37 16.60
C ASN A 404 7.98 16.59 16.96
N SER A 405 7.32 17.56 16.32
CA SER A 405 5.88 17.85 16.48
C SER A 405 4.93 16.72 16.06
N HIS A 406 5.46 15.52 15.80
CA HIS A 406 4.75 14.31 15.37
C HIS A 406 5.12 13.06 16.20
N SER A 407 6.08 13.13 17.14
CA SER A 407 6.34 12.03 18.08
C SER A 407 5.44 12.20 19.28
N SER A 408 4.30 11.51 19.29
CA SER A 408 3.42 11.39 20.45
C SER A 408 3.64 10.03 21.11
N LEU A 409 4.40 9.97 22.21
CA LEU A 409 4.40 8.87 23.17
C LEU A 409 2.97 8.74 23.67
N ASN A 410 2.23 7.92 22.95
CA ASN A 410 0.94 7.43 23.34
C ASN A 410 1.24 6.25 24.25
N VAL A 411 1.21 6.50 25.55
CA VAL A 411 1.18 5.43 26.55
C VAL A 411 -0.28 5.04 26.66
N HIS A 412 -0.64 3.90 26.09
CA HIS A 412 -1.98 3.36 26.25
C HIS A 412 -1.85 2.13 27.12
N LEU A 413 -2.33 2.27 28.36
CA LEU A 413 -2.43 1.18 29.31
C LEU A 413 -3.91 0.82 29.38
N THR A 414 -4.28 -0.28 28.74
CA THR A 414 -5.67 -0.77 28.73
C THR A 414 -5.78 -2.21 29.20
N GLY A 415 -7.00 -2.59 29.56
CA GLY A 415 -7.28 -3.90 30.12
C GLY A 415 -8.54 -3.94 30.96
N ASN A 416 -9.13 -5.13 31.13
CA ASN A 416 -10.19 -5.34 32.12
C ASN A 416 -9.64 -5.46 33.55
N MET A 417 -8.33 -5.68 33.67
CA MET A 417 -7.67 -6.10 34.89
C MET A 417 -6.65 -5.07 35.43
N MET A 418 -6.53 -3.89 34.81
CA MET A 418 -5.52 -2.88 35.17
C MET A 418 -5.97 -1.94 36.29
N GLU A 419 -5.12 -1.68 37.29
CA GLU A 419 -5.37 -0.69 38.33
C GLU A 419 -5.00 0.74 37.88
N PRO A 420 -5.69 1.78 38.36
CA PRO A 420 -5.34 3.17 38.07
C PRO A 420 -3.95 3.53 38.61
N ALA A 421 -3.21 4.35 37.86
CA ALA A 421 -1.96 4.94 38.34
C ALA A 421 -2.20 5.76 39.61
N THR A 422 -1.31 5.64 40.59
CA THR A 422 -1.39 6.42 41.84
C THR A 422 -0.39 7.58 41.86
N ASP A 423 0.65 7.52 41.04
CA ASP A 423 1.63 8.59 40.83
C ASP A 423 1.26 9.45 39.63
N THR A 424 0.47 10.50 39.89
CA THR A 424 0.13 11.49 38.86
C THR A 424 1.31 12.40 38.49
N GLY A 425 2.41 12.41 39.26
CA GLY A 425 3.56 13.28 39.01
C GLY A 425 4.29 12.94 37.71
N ALA A 426 4.44 11.65 37.42
CA ALA A 426 5.00 11.19 36.14
C ALA A 426 4.07 11.51 34.96
N ILE A 427 2.75 11.38 35.15
CA ILE A 427 1.74 11.72 34.14
C ILE A 427 1.80 13.22 33.81
N ASP A 428 1.82 14.08 34.84
CA ASP A 428 1.88 15.53 34.70
C ASP A 428 3.19 15.97 34.02
N SER A 429 4.32 15.37 34.43
CA SER A 429 5.64 15.65 33.83
C SER A 429 5.68 15.26 32.35
N LEU A 430 5.22 14.06 31.99
CA LEU A 430 5.13 13.61 30.60
C LEU A 430 4.21 14.51 29.78
N THR A 431 3.05 14.86 30.32
CA THR A 431 2.09 15.78 29.67
C THR A 431 2.72 17.15 29.44
N SER A 432 3.47 17.68 30.42
CA SER A 432 4.19 18.96 30.29
C SER A 432 5.29 18.94 29.21
N LYS A 433 5.85 17.75 28.92
CA LYS A 433 6.82 17.52 27.84
C LYS A 433 6.15 17.32 26.47
N GLY A 434 4.82 17.41 26.39
CA GLY A 434 4.03 17.30 25.15
C GLY A 434 3.59 15.88 24.80
N TRP A 435 3.62 14.94 25.75
CA TRP A 435 3.22 13.55 25.53
C TRP A 435 1.73 13.33 25.86
N THR A 436 1.11 12.32 25.23
CA THR A 436 -0.28 11.93 25.50
C THR A 436 -0.30 10.65 26.32
N VAL A 437 -0.65 10.76 27.60
CA VAL A 437 -0.71 9.61 28.51
C VAL A 437 -2.18 9.21 28.71
N ASN A 438 -2.55 8.01 28.26
CA ASN A 438 -3.87 7.43 28.46
C ASN A 438 -3.74 6.18 29.34
N VAL A 439 -3.85 6.37 30.66
CA VAL A 439 -4.02 5.27 31.60
C VAL A 439 -5.52 5.15 31.86
N LYS A 440 -6.09 3.96 31.71
CA LYS A 440 -7.50 3.73 32.02
C LYS A 440 -7.75 4.07 33.49
N SER A 441 -8.69 4.98 33.75
CA SER A 441 -9.12 5.44 35.08
C SER A 441 -10.08 4.48 35.76
#